data_AF-A0AAN9DTF2-F1
#
_entry.id   AF-A0AAN9DTF2-F1
#
_cell.length_a   1.000
_cell.length_b   1.000
_cell.length_c   1.000
_cell.angle_alpha   90.00
_cell.angle_beta   90.00
_cell.angle_gamma   90.00
#
_symmetry.space_group_name_H-M   'P 1'
#
loop_
_entity.id
_entity.type
_entity.pdbx_description
1 polymer ?
#
loop_
_entity_poly.entity_id
_entity_poly.type
_entity_poly.pdbx_seq_one_letter_code
_entity_poly.pdbx_strand_id
1 'polypeptide(L)'
;MSSSDRIELSIDSGTWNPMDEDMVSLDPIEFHSEEEPYKDRIDSYQTKIGLTEAVQTGTGQLNGIPVAIGIMDFQFMGGSMGSVVGEKITRLVEYATNELLPLILVCASGGARMQEGSLSLMQMAKISSALYNYQTNKKLFYVSILTSPTSGGVTASFGMLGDIIIAEPNAYIAFAGKRVIEQTLNKTVPEGSQAAEYLFHKGLFDSIVPRNPLKRVLSSLGFLLVGTSSYLGRNLLSLFSSEQILFFPQGIVMSFYGIAGLFFSSYLWCTISWNIGSGYDRFDRKEGIVCIFRWGFPGKNRRIFLRFLMKDIQSIRIDVKEGIYTRRVVYMEIIGQGAIPLTRIDQNLTPREIEQKAAELAYFLRVPIEVF
;
A
#
# COMPACT_ATOMS: atom_id res chain seq x y z
N MET A 1 22.80 2.15 12.17
CA MET A 1 23.15 0.72 12.24
C MET A 1 22.59 0.11 10.99
N SER A 2 23.41 -0.60 10.23
CA SER A 2 22.95 -1.31 9.03
C SER A 2 22.06 -2.49 9.43
N SER A 3 21.33 -3.02 8.47
CA SER A 3 20.58 -4.27 8.64
C SER A 3 21.51 -5.45 8.98
N SER A 4 22.71 -5.52 8.40
CA SER A 4 23.70 -6.56 8.68
C SER A 4 24.24 -6.50 10.11
N ASP A 5 24.61 -5.32 10.60
CA ASP A 5 25.03 -5.11 12.00
C ASP A 5 23.95 -5.60 12.97
N ARG A 6 22.68 -5.41 12.58
CA ARG A 6 21.54 -5.77 13.40
C ARG A 6 21.23 -7.26 13.39
N ILE A 7 21.47 -7.94 12.27
CA ILE A 7 21.44 -9.40 12.19
C ILE A 7 22.47 -9.96 13.18
N GLU A 8 23.72 -9.49 13.12
CA GLU A 8 24.80 -9.93 14.02
C GLU A 8 24.47 -9.68 15.51
N LEU A 9 23.82 -8.55 15.81
CA LEU A 9 23.43 -8.21 17.19
C LEU A 9 22.24 -9.03 17.69
N SER A 10 21.32 -9.44 16.82
CA SER A 10 20.04 -10.06 17.21
C SER A 10 20.06 -11.58 17.14
N ILE A 11 20.74 -12.15 16.15
CA ILE A 11 20.77 -13.58 15.86
C ILE A 11 22.02 -14.22 16.46
N ASP A 12 21.95 -15.51 16.77
CA ASP A 12 23.08 -16.28 17.29
C ASP A 12 24.10 -16.53 16.18
N SER A 13 25.38 -16.37 16.52
CA SER A 13 26.49 -16.48 15.57
C SER A 13 26.46 -17.83 14.85
N GLY A 14 26.58 -17.81 13.51
CA GLY A 14 26.57 -19.01 12.67
C GLY A 14 25.19 -19.62 12.40
N THR A 15 24.10 -18.98 12.84
CA THR A 15 22.73 -19.51 12.63
C THR A 15 21.92 -18.75 11.58
N TRP A 16 22.42 -17.60 11.11
CA TRP A 16 21.75 -16.81 10.08
C TRP A 16 21.66 -17.58 8.76
N ASN A 17 20.44 -17.76 8.27
CA ASN A 17 20.15 -18.37 6.99
C ASN A 17 19.25 -17.42 6.18
N PRO A 18 19.82 -16.63 5.25
CA PRO A 18 19.09 -15.63 4.50
C PRO A 18 18.11 -16.26 3.48
N MET A 19 17.10 -15.49 3.09
CA MET A 19 16.07 -15.88 2.13
C MET A 19 15.94 -14.82 1.03
N ASP A 20 15.73 -15.29 -0.20
CA ASP A 20 15.43 -14.44 -1.38
C ASP A 20 16.46 -13.31 -1.59
N GLU A 21 17.76 -13.62 -1.42
CA GLU A 21 18.84 -12.63 -1.54
C GLU A 21 18.98 -12.07 -2.96
N ASP A 22 18.68 -12.89 -3.97
CA ASP A 22 18.78 -12.59 -5.39
C ASP A 22 17.57 -11.80 -5.95
N MET A 23 16.56 -11.54 -5.13
CA MET A 23 15.36 -10.81 -5.55
C MET A 23 15.66 -9.31 -5.70
N VAL A 24 15.44 -8.79 -6.91
CA VAL A 24 15.74 -7.39 -7.27
C VAL A 24 14.52 -6.67 -7.83
N SER A 25 14.48 -5.36 -7.63
CA SER A 25 13.39 -4.49 -8.06
C SER A 25 13.45 -4.25 -9.58
N LEU A 26 12.29 -4.16 -10.22
CA LEU A 26 12.13 -3.75 -11.61
C LEU A 26 11.48 -2.36 -11.69
N ASP A 27 11.40 -1.79 -12.89
CA ASP A 27 10.66 -0.55 -13.15
C ASP A 27 9.32 -0.85 -13.87
N PRO A 28 8.26 -1.24 -13.14
CA PRO A 28 7.01 -1.70 -13.74
C PRO A 28 6.15 -0.56 -14.33
N ILE A 29 6.44 0.70 -13.97
CA ILE A 29 5.67 1.86 -14.42
C ILE A 29 6.48 2.79 -15.33
N GLU A 30 7.69 2.36 -15.72
CA GLU A 30 8.63 3.15 -16.52
C GLU A 30 8.79 4.57 -15.94
N PHE A 31 9.13 4.64 -14.65
CA PHE A 31 9.10 5.89 -13.90
C PHE A 31 10.10 6.91 -14.47
N HIS A 32 9.55 7.95 -15.10
CA HIS A 32 10.34 9.05 -15.65
C HIS A 32 10.67 10.08 -14.56
N SER A 33 11.96 10.26 -14.29
CA SER A 33 12.51 11.35 -13.48
C SER A 33 13.36 12.26 -14.35
N GLU A 34 13.34 13.56 -14.08
CA GLU A 34 14.22 14.54 -14.73
C GLU A 34 15.69 14.41 -14.26
N GLU A 35 15.92 13.80 -13.09
CA GLU A 35 17.26 13.66 -12.50
C GLU A 35 17.95 12.36 -12.92
N GLU A 36 17.35 11.22 -12.57
CA GLU A 36 17.96 9.90 -12.76
C GLU A 36 16.87 8.83 -12.98
N PRO A 37 17.00 7.94 -13.99
CA PRO A 37 16.10 6.81 -14.17
C PRO A 37 15.99 5.95 -12.91
N TYR A 38 14.80 5.42 -12.63
CA TYR A 38 14.58 4.64 -11.41
C TYR A 38 15.49 3.41 -11.31
N LYS A 39 15.73 2.74 -12.44
CA LYS A 39 16.64 1.59 -12.52
C LYS A 39 18.06 1.95 -12.12
N ASP A 40 18.62 3.02 -12.68
CA ASP A 40 19.98 3.48 -12.39
C ASP A 40 20.12 3.86 -10.92
N ARG A 41 19.06 4.49 -10.36
CA ARG A 41 18.99 4.79 -8.94
C ARG A 41 19.03 3.52 -8.08
N ILE A 42 18.26 2.47 -8.42
CA ILE A 42 18.33 1.19 -7.69
C ILE A 42 19.76 0.62 -7.77
N ASP A 43 20.33 0.53 -8.97
CA ASP A 43 21.65 -0.06 -9.22
C ASP A 43 22.75 0.69 -8.43
N SER A 44 22.64 2.02 -8.33
CA SER A 44 23.51 2.87 -7.53
C SER A 44 23.43 2.57 -6.03
N TYR A 45 22.21 2.42 -5.47
CA TYR A 45 22.03 2.04 -4.07
C TYR A 45 22.49 0.61 -3.79
N GLN A 46 22.23 -0.33 -4.70
CA GLN A 46 22.71 -1.72 -4.59
C GLN A 46 24.24 -1.77 -4.55
N THR A 47 24.91 -1.05 -5.45
CA THR A 47 26.38 -0.97 -5.48
C THR A 47 26.95 -0.32 -4.23
N LYS A 48 26.31 0.75 -3.74
CA LYS A 48 26.79 1.51 -2.58
C LYS A 48 26.62 0.77 -1.25
N ILE A 49 25.53 0.03 -1.10
CA ILE A 49 25.14 -0.58 0.19
C ILE A 49 25.48 -2.07 0.22
N GLY A 50 25.58 -2.72 -0.94
CA GLY A 50 25.81 -4.15 -1.06
C GLY A 50 24.57 -5.00 -0.76
N LEU A 51 23.37 -4.40 -0.75
CA LEU A 51 22.09 -5.08 -0.57
C LEU A 51 21.28 -5.03 -1.86
N THR A 52 20.47 -6.06 -2.12
CA THR A 52 19.59 -6.08 -3.30
C THR A 52 18.37 -5.19 -3.14
N GLU A 53 17.89 -4.98 -1.91
CA GLU A 53 16.78 -4.08 -1.61
C GLU A 53 16.76 -3.67 -0.12
N ALA A 54 15.83 -2.78 0.26
CA ALA A 54 15.67 -2.21 1.59
C ALA A 54 15.24 -3.17 2.72
N VAL A 55 15.28 -4.49 2.52
CA VAL A 55 15.01 -5.46 3.58
C VAL A 55 15.83 -6.73 3.40
N GLN A 56 16.43 -7.18 4.50
CA GLN A 56 17.02 -8.50 4.63
C GLN A 56 16.05 -9.40 5.39
N THR A 57 15.80 -10.60 4.87
CA THR A 57 14.86 -11.57 5.42
C THR A 57 15.53 -12.92 5.53
N GLY A 58 15.19 -13.69 6.56
CA GLY A 58 15.78 -15.00 6.76
C GLY A 58 15.34 -15.65 8.06
N THR A 59 15.99 -16.76 8.36
CA THR A 59 15.82 -17.50 9.62
C THR A 59 17.10 -17.46 10.43
N GLY A 60 16.96 -17.67 11.73
CA GLY A 60 18.10 -17.82 12.62
C GLY A 60 17.67 -18.29 13.99
N GLN A 61 18.62 -18.34 14.92
CA GLN A 61 18.30 -18.63 16.32
C GLN A 61 18.48 -17.37 17.17
N LEU A 62 17.58 -17.18 18.13
CA LEU A 62 17.65 -16.13 19.13
C LEU A 62 17.72 -16.81 20.50
N ASN A 63 18.92 -16.84 21.10
CA ASN A 63 19.21 -17.58 22.33
C ASN A 63 18.77 -19.07 22.21
N GLY A 64 19.06 -19.71 21.08
CA GLY A 64 18.71 -21.09 20.77
C GLY A 64 17.26 -21.32 20.31
N ILE A 65 16.43 -20.29 20.26
CA ILE A 65 15.03 -20.38 19.78
C ILE A 65 15.02 -20.09 18.28
N PRO A 66 14.52 -20.99 17.41
CA PRO A 66 14.43 -20.70 15.99
C PRO A 66 13.38 -19.62 15.72
N VAL A 67 13.75 -18.61 14.94
CA VAL A 67 12.90 -17.47 14.59
C VAL A 67 13.00 -17.15 13.10
N ALA A 68 11.90 -16.64 12.54
CA ALA A 68 11.90 -15.95 11.26
C ALA A 68 12.07 -14.45 11.54
N ILE A 69 12.99 -13.79 10.85
CA ILE A 69 13.29 -12.38 11.10
C ILE A 69 13.48 -11.59 9.80
N GLY A 70 12.92 -10.38 9.76
CA GLY A 70 13.08 -9.42 8.69
C GLY A 70 13.59 -8.10 9.25
N ILE A 71 14.66 -7.55 8.68
CA ILE A 71 15.28 -6.30 9.11
C ILE A 71 15.34 -5.35 7.94
N MET A 72 14.60 -4.24 8.04
CA MET A 72 14.64 -3.18 7.05
C MET A 72 15.92 -2.36 7.16
N ASP A 73 16.40 -1.84 6.02
CA ASP A 73 17.57 -0.97 5.95
C ASP A 73 17.19 0.42 5.44
N PHE A 74 17.22 1.41 6.33
CA PHE A 74 16.90 2.78 5.98
C PHE A 74 17.92 3.42 5.00
N GLN A 75 19.15 2.90 4.94
CA GLN A 75 20.16 3.43 4.02
C GLN A 75 19.76 3.19 2.57
N PHE A 76 19.01 2.12 2.29
CA PHE A 76 18.54 1.79 0.95
C PHE A 76 17.27 2.57 0.62
N MET A 77 17.40 3.64 -0.16
CA MET A 77 16.29 4.50 -0.60
C MET A 77 15.34 4.92 0.54
N GLY A 78 15.89 5.22 1.73
CA GLY A 78 15.10 5.60 2.90
C GLY A 78 14.27 4.46 3.48
N GLY A 79 14.66 3.20 3.26
CA GLY A 79 13.92 2.02 3.74
C GLY A 79 12.53 1.91 3.12
N SER A 80 12.27 2.57 1.99
CA SER A 80 10.91 2.71 1.49
C SER A 80 10.37 1.38 0.95
N MET A 81 9.12 1.07 1.26
CA MET A 81 8.51 -0.21 0.91
C MET A 81 8.04 -0.20 -0.55
N GLY A 82 8.74 -0.95 -1.40
CA GLY A 82 8.39 -1.27 -2.78
C GLY A 82 7.92 -2.73 -2.94
N SER A 83 7.74 -3.19 -4.18
CA SER A 83 7.21 -4.52 -4.50
C SER A 83 8.09 -5.65 -3.96
N VAL A 84 9.41 -5.52 -4.05
CA VAL A 84 10.35 -6.53 -3.54
C VAL A 84 10.36 -6.57 -2.03
N VAL A 85 10.36 -5.42 -1.34
CA VAL A 85 10.21 -5.38 0.12
C VAL A 85 8.93 -6.09 0.54
N GLY A 86 7.82 -5.81 -0.16
CA GLY A 86 6.54 -6.46 0.07
C GLY A 86 6.56 -7.97 -0.14
N GLU A 87 7.15 -8.44 -1.24
CA GLU A 87 7.32 -9.86 -1.55
C GLU A 87 8.19 -10.59 -0.53
N LYS A 88 9.39 -10.07 -0.22
CA LYS A 88 10.32 -10.70 0.73
C LYS A 88 9.70 -10.85 2.12
N ILE A 89 9.03 -9.80 2.63
CA ILE A 89 8.34 -9.88 3.91
C ILE A 89 7.17 -10.88 3.84
N THR A 90 6.40 -10.89 2.76
CA THR A 90 5.29 -11.83 2.60
C THR A 90 5.78 -13.28 2.60
N ARG A 91 6.84 -13.59 1.84
CA ARG A 91 7.46 -14.92 1.81
C ARG A 91 8.00 -15.34 3.18
N LEU A 92 8.62 -14.41 3.90
CA LEU A 92 9.09 -14.66 5.27
C LEU A 92 7.92 -15.03 6.19
N VAL A 93 6.80 -14.29 6.12
CA VAL A 93 5.58 -14.57 6.92
C VAL A 93 5.00 -15.93 6.55
N GLU A 94 4.88 -16.25 5.26
CA GLU A 94 4.36 -17.54 4.78
C GLU A 94 5.27 -18.70 5.18
N TYR A 95 6.59 -18.53 5.07
CA TYR A 95 7.57 -19.50 5.54
C TYR A 95 7.44 -19.72 7.05
N ALA A 96 7.40 -18.65 7.84
CA ALA A 96 7.18 -18.73 9.29
C ALA A 96 5.84 -19.41 9.64
N THR A 97 4.81 -19.21 8.81
CA THR A 97 3.51 -19.87 8.94
C THR A 97 3.60 -21.38 8.74
N ASN A 98 4.37 -21.82 7.74
CA ASN A 98 4.52 -23.23 7.39
C ASN A 98 5.41 -23.98 8.38
N GLU A 99 6.51 -23.35 8.81
CA GLU A 99 7.48 -23.91 9.76
C GLU A 99 7.08 -23.65 11.24
N LEU A 100 5.94 -23.00 11.48
CA LEU A 100 5.42 -22.65 12.81
C LEU A 100 6.41 -21.84 13.66
N LEU A 101 7.16 -20.94 13.02
CA LEU A 101 8.18 -20.13 13.67
C LEU A 101 7.60 -18.80 14.18
N PRO A 102 8.06 -18.29 15.33
CA PRO A 102 7.81 -16.90 15.73
C PRO A 102 8.44 -15.93 14.72
N LEU A 103 7.77 -14.81 14.48
CA LEU A 103 8.16 -13.80 13.50
C LEU A 103 8.61 -12.51 14.20
N ILE A 104 9.72 -11.93 13.75
CA ILE A 104 10.22 -10.64 14.21
C ILE A 104 10.45 -9.73 13.01
N LEU A 105 9.84 -8.54 12.98
CA LEU A 105 10.11 -7.54 11.95
C LEU A 105 10.68 -6.27 12.57
N VAL A 106 11.89 -5.89 12.16
CA VAL A 106 12.50 -4.61 12.50
C VAL A 106 12.20 -3.60 11.40
N CYS A 107 11.40 -2.60 11.74
CA CYS A 107 10.92 -1.57 10.84
C CYS A 107 11.82 -0.34 10.85
N ALA A 108 12.24 0.08 9.65
CA ALA A 108 13.00 1.30 9.41
C ALA A 108 12.65 1.81 8.02
N SER A 109 11.78 2.82 7.93
CA SER A 109 11.22 3.26 6.64
C SER A 109 10.75 4.71 6.67
N GLY A 110 10.94 5.40 5.55
CA GLY A 110 10.31 6.69 5.25
C GLY A 110 8.88 6.58 4.69
N GLY A 111 8.42 5.38 4.30
CA GLY A 111 7.08 5.17 3.73
C GLY A 111 7.07 4.26 2.50
N ALA A 112 6.07 4.42 1.64
CA ALA A 112 5.94 3.64 0.40
C ALA A 112 6.91 4.16 -0.70
N ARG A 113 7.42 3.25 -1.54
CA ARG A 113 8.30 3.59 -2.69
C ARG A 113 7.47 4.26 -3.78
N MET A 114 7.55 5.59 -3.89
CA MET A 114 6.73 6.35 -4.85
C MET A 114 7.01 5.97 -6.31
N GLN A 115 8.23 5.53 -6.61
CA GLN A 115 8.67 5.12 -7.94
C GLN A 115 7.96 3.88 -8.48
N GLU A 116 7.27 3.12 -7.62
CA GLU A 116 6.44 1.98 -8.06
C GLU A 116 4.93 2.27 -7.89
N GLY A 117 4.56 3.49 -7.51
CA GLY A 117 3.18 3.97 -7.45
C GLY A 117 2.26 3.12 -6.58
N SER A 118 1.14 2.67 -7.17
CA SER A 118 0.12 1.89 -6.46
C SER A 118 0.60 0.50 -6.04
N LEU A 119 1.62 -0.05 -6.71
CA LEU A 119 2.18 -1.36 -6.33
C LEU A 119 2.77 -1.33 -4.93
N SER A 120 3.45 -0.24 -4.56
CA SER A 120 3.96 -0.01 -3.21
C SER A 120 2.85 0.08 -2.17
N LEU A 121 1.73 0.75 -2.50
CA LEU A 121 0.57 0.83 -1.61
C LEU A 121 -0.04 -0.56 -1.38
N MET A 122 -0.16 -1.38 -2.43
CA MET A 122 -0.75 -2.72 -2.33
C MET A 122 0.09 -3.67 -1.47
N GLN A 123 1.38 -3.42 -1.28
CA GLN A 123 2.19 -4.23 -0.37
C GLN A 123 1.70 -4.15 1.08
N MET A 124 1.09 -3.03 1.50
CA MET A 124 0.47 -2.92 2.83
C MET A 124 -0.61 -3.98 3.01
N ALA A 125 -1.51 -4.10 2.03
CA ALA A 125 -2.61 -5.05 2.06
C ALA A 125 -2.10 -6.50 1.98
N LYS A 126 -1.11 -6.74 1.11
CA LYS A 126 -0.49 -8.06 0.93
C LYS A 126 0.13 -8.59 2.21
N ILE A 127 1.03 -7.84 2.84
CA ILE A 127 1.68 -8.27 4.09
C ILE A 127 0.65 -8.41 5.20
N SER A 128 -0.30 -7.47 5.32
CA SER A 128 -1.35 -7.53 6.34
C SER A 128 -2.24 -8.78 6.18
N SER A 129 -2.52 -9.19 4.95
CA SER A 129 -3.28 -10.41 4.66
C SER A 129 -2.51 -11.67 5.06
N ALA A 130 -1.20 -11.72 4.79
CA ALA A 130 -0.35 -12.84 5.21
C ALA A 130 -0.25 -12.91 6.74
N LEU A 131 -0.06 -11.77 7.41
CA LEU A 131 -0.05 -11.66 8.87
C LEU A 131 -1.38 -12.08 9.50
N TYR A 132 -2.51 -11.69 8.89
CA TYR A 132 -3.82 -12.11 9.37
C TYR A 132 -3.95 -13.63 9.41
N ASN A 133 -3.50 -14.33 8.36
CA ASN A 133 -3.48 -15.80 8.34
C ASN A 133 -2.53 -16.37 9.41
N TYR A 134 -1.32 -15.81 9.53
CA TYR A 134 -0.31 -16.19 10.52
C TYR A 134 -0.84 -16.08 11.97
N GLN A 135 -1.44 -14.96 12.35
CA GLN A 135 -1.94 -14.71 13.70
C GLN A 135 -3.30 -15.37 13.95
N THR A 136 -4.24 -15.30 13.01
CA THR A 136 -5.63 -15.74 13.27
C THR A 136 -5.80 -17.23 13.06
N ASN A 137 -5.33 -17.76 11.94
CA ASN A 137 -5.57 -19.16 11.58
C ASN A 137 -4.56 -20.10 12.23
N LYS A 138 -3.29 -19.67 12.34
CA LYS A 138 -2.22 -20.47 12.97
C LYS A 138 -1.92 -20.09 14.42
N LYS A 139 -2.36 -18.92 14.90
CA LYS A 139 -2.12 -18.45 16.28
C LYS A 139 -0.63 -18.37 16.62
N LEU A 140 0.18 -17.96 15.65
CA LEU A 140 1.62 -17.77 15.81
C LEU A 140 1.93 -16.34 16.25
N PHE A 141 3.12 -16.18 16.85
CA PHE A 141 3.49 -14.98 17.58
C PHE A 141 4.39 -14.04 16.76
N TYR A 142 3.94 -12.80 16.57
CA TYR A 142 4.59 -11.77 15.78
C TYR A 142 5.01 -10.57 16.64
N VAL A 143 6.28 -10.19 16.56
CA VAL A 143 6.85 -9.00 17.22
C VAL A 143 7.26 -7.97 16.18
N SER A 144 6.74 -6.75 16.33
CA SER A 144 7.17 -5.61 15.54
C SER A 144 8.12 -4.72 16.36
N ILE A 145 9.25 -4.33 15.76
CA ILE A 145 10.26 -3.49 16.40
C ILE A 145 10.42 -2.22 15.57
N LEU A 146 9.97 -1.09 16.12
CA LEU A 146 9.97 0.21 15.47
C LEU A 146 11.28 0.94 15.77
N THR A 147 11.94 1.36 14.71
CA THR A 147 13.22 2.07 14.80
C THR A 147 13.11 3.45 14.16
N SER A 148 14.16 4.27 14.33
CA SER A 148 14.16 5.61 13.77
C SER A 148 14.72 5.64 12.34
N PRO A 149 13.98 6.15 11.34
CA PRO A 149 12.55 6.48 11.35
C PRO A 149 11.66 5.29 10.95
N THR A 150 10.41 5.27 11.42
CA THR A 150 9.36 4.38 10.90
C THR A 150 8.12 5.20 10.54
N SER A 151 7.87 5.39 9.25
CA SER A 151 6.76 6.22 8.79
C SER A 151 5.92 5.68 7.64
N GLY A 152 4.78 6.35 7.38
CA GLY A 152 3.95 6.11 6.23
C GLY A 152 3.30 4.73 6.22
N GLY A 153 3.39 4.06 5.06
CA GLY A 153 2.76 2.77 4.82
C GLY A 153 3.24 1.66 5.76
N VAL A 154 4.50 1.69 6.22
CA VAL A 154 5.03 0.69 7.16
C VAL A 154 4.37 0.82 8.52
N THR A 155 4.29 2.04 9.07
CA THR A 155 3.55 2.33 10.31
C THR A 155 2.06 1.96 10.16
N ALA A 156 1.44 2.24 9.02
CA ALA A 156 0.02 1.92 8.80
C ALA A 156 -0.26 0.47 8.34
N SER A 157 0.73 -0.42 8.40
CA SER A 157 0.55 -1.83 8.05
C SER A 157 1.32 -2.71 9.04
N PHE A 158 2.21 -3.59 8.57
CA PHE A 158 2.88 -4.60 9.38
C PHE A 158 3.62 -4.04 10.59
N GLY A 159 4.10 -2.79 10.54
CA GLY A 159 4.73 -2.14 11.68
C GLY A 159 3.82 -2.09 12.91
N MET A 160 2.51 -1.87 12.77
CA MET A 160 1.55 -1.77 13.89
C MET A 160 0.65 -3.01 14.06
N LEU A 161 0.95 -4.12 13.38
CA LEU A 161 0.14 -5.35 13.45
C LEU A 161 0.78 -6.45 14.34
N GLY A 162 1.83 -6.11 15.09
CA GLY A 162 2.47 -7.03 16.03
C GLY A 162 1.54 -7.43 17.18
N ASP A 163 1.67 -8.67 17.66
CA ASP A 163 1.10 -9.07 18.96
C ASP A 163 1.77 -8.30 20.10
N ILE A 164 3.06 -8.00 19.92
CA ILE A 164 3.83 -7.07 20.75
C ILE A 164 4.54 -6.09 19.82
N ILE A 165 4.40 -4.80 20.13
CA ILE A 165 5.06 -3.71 19.43
C ILE A 165 6.08 -3.07 20.37
N ILE A 166 7.35 -3.08 19.97
CA ILE A 166 8.45 -2.50 20.73
C ILE A 166 9.00 -1.31 19.95
N ALA A 167 9.23 -0.19 20.60
CA ALA A 167 9.96 0.94 20.02
C ALA A 167 11.37 1.06 20.59
N GLU A 168 12.29 1.58 19.79
CA GLU A 168 13.59 2.03 20.29
C GLU A 168 13.48 3.43 20.94
N PRO A 169 14.32 3.74 21.94
CA PRO A 169 14.40 5.08 22.51
C PRO A 169 14.69 6.15 21.44
N ASN A 170 14.03 7.29 21.55
CA ASN A 170 14.12 8.44 20.64
C ASN A 170 13.77 8.09 19.18
N ALA A 171 13.05 6.99 18.92
CA ALA A 171 12.66 6.64 17.57
C ALA A 171 11.61 7.63 17.03
N TYR A 172 11.80 8.08 15.79
CA TYR A 172 10.81 8.89 15.09
C TYR A 172 9.78 7.96 14.41
N ILE A 173 8.54 7.97 14.90
CA ILE A 173 7.47 7.11 14.42
C ILE A 173 6.29 7.99 14.01
N ALA A 174 5.82 7.86 12.77
CA ALA A 174 4.76 8.75 12.29
C ALA A 174 4.00 8.17 11.10
N PHE A 175 2.67 8.29 11.05
CA PHE A 175 1.96 8.01 9.81
C PHE A 175 2.32 9.03 8.72
N ALA A 176 2.08 10.32 9.00
CA ALA A 176 2.49 11.42 8.13
C ALA A 176 3.71 12.13 8.70
N GLY A 177 4.72 12.37 7.86
CA GLY A 177 5.93 13.09 8.28
C GLY A 177 5.62 14.54 8.69
N LYS A 178 6.41 15.09 9.62
CA LYS A 178 6.27 16.45 10.16
C LYS A 178 6.03 17.48 9.06
N ARG A 179 6.89 17.46 8.04
CA ARG A 179 6.83 18.35 6.87
C ARG A 179 5.45 18.34 6.19
N VAL A 180 4.87 17.16 5.96
CA VAL A 180 3.59 17.01 5.25
C VAL A 180 2.44 17.58 6.07
N ILE A 181 2.46 17.37 7.39
CA ILE A 181 1.45 17.90 8.31
C ILE A 181 1.51 19.43 8.33
N GLU A 182 2.71 20.00 8.47
CA GLU A 182 2.90 21.46 8.55
C GLU A 182 2.49 22.14 7.24
N GLN A 183 2.83 21.56 6.09
CA GLN A 183 2.42 22.08 4.78
C GLN A 183 0.91 22.04 4.57
N THR A 184 0.25 20.99 5.06
CA THR A 184 -1.20 20.77 4.84
C THR A 184 -2.05 21.61 5.79
N LEU A 185 -1.65 21.71 7.06
CA LEU A 185 -2.41 22.39 8.11
C LEU A 185 -1.97 23.83 8.33
N ASN A 186 -0.85 24.25 7.72
CA ASN A 186 -0.20 25.55 7.94
C ASN A 186 0.00 25.86 9.43
N LYS A 187 0.34 24.83 10.22
CA LYS A 187 0.56 24.87 11.66
C LYS A 187 1.83 24.11 11.99
N THR A 188 2.60 24.61 12.95
CA THR A 188 3.79 23.93 13.44
C THR A 188 3.40 22.67 14.20
N VAL A 189 4.09 21.57 13.91
CA VAL A 189 3.93 20.33 14.66
C VAL A 189 4.78 20.45 15.92
N PRO A 190 4.21 20.25 17.12
CA PRO A 190 4.96 20.33 18.37
C PRO A 190 6.17 19.40 18.34
N GLU A 191 7.32 19.91 18.78
CA GLU A 191 8.54 19.11 18.87
C GLU A 191 8.33 17.91 19.79
N GLY A 192 8.93 16.77 19.42
CA GLY A 192 8.78 15.52 20.16
C GLY A 192 7.44 14.81 20.02
N SER A 193 6.42 15.40 19.37
CA SER A 193 5.09 14.76 19.21
C SER A 193 5.09 13.44 18.41
N GLN A 194 6.16 13.17 17.68
CA GLN A 194 6.37 11.95 16.89
C GLN A 194 7.55 11.11 17.41
N ALA A 195 8.09 11.46 18.58
CA ALA A 195 9.11 10.67 19.25
C ALA A 195 8.49 9.50 20.01
N ALA A 196 9.24 8.41 20.14
CA ALA A 196 8.78 7.20 20.79
C ALA A 196 8.27 7.47 22.21
N GLU A 197 8.97 8.27 22.99
CA GLU A 197 8.59 8.60 24.37
C GLU A 197 7.20 9.24 24.42
N TYR A 198 6.92 10.19 23.53
CA TYR A 198 5.61 10.84 23.46
C TYR A 198 4.50 9.87 23.03
N LEU A 199 4.77 9.04 22.02
CA LEU A 199 3.79 8.10 21.47
C LEU A 199 3.51 6.93 22.41
N PHE A 200 4.49 6.53 23.22
CA PHE A 200 4.31 5.54 24.28
C PHE A 200 3.26 6.00 25.29
N HIS A 201 3.32 7.26 25.73
CA HIS A 201 2.30 7.86 26.60
C HIS A 201 0.90 7.91 25.96
N LYS A 202 0.80 7.77 24.63
CA LYS A 202 -0.48 7.68 23.91
C LYS A 202 -0.95 6.23 23.73
N GLY A 203 -0.20 5.24 24.21
CA GLY A 203 -0.54 3.82 24.13
C GLY A 203 -0.35 3.23 22.75
N LEU A 204 0.59 3.75 21.95
CA LEU A 204 0.79 3.29 20.58
C LEU A 204 1.59 1.97 20.47
N PHE A 205 2.35 1.61 21.51
CA PHE A 205 3.16 0.39 21.55
C PHE A 205 3.41 -0.07 22.99
N ASP A 206 3.81 -1.33 23.17
CA ASP A 206 3.85 -2.03 24.45
C ASP A 206 5.08 -1.70 25.31
N SER A 207 6.22 -1.42 24.68
CA SER A 207 7.46 -1.15 25.42
C SER A 207 8.44 -0.30 24.62
N ILE A 208 9.28 0.47 25.34
CA ILE A 208 10.49 1.10 24.80
C ILE A 208 11.70 0.30 25.28
N VAL A 209 12.49 -0.23 24.35
CA VAL A 209 13.64 -1.09 24.68
C VAL A 209 14.89 -0.63 23.93
N PRO A 210 15.99 -0.31 24.63
CA PRO A 210 17.27 -0.01 23.97
C PRO A 210 17.81 -1.21 23.20
N ARG A 211 18.65 -0.97 22.18
CA ARG A 211 19.17 -2.02 21.28
C ARG A 211 19.93 -3.15 22.00
N ASN A 212 20.83 -2.79 22.91
CA ASN A 212 21.70 -3.77 23.58
C ASN A 212 20.93 -4.85 24.38
N PRO A 213 19.94 -4.50 25.23
CA PRO A 213 19.14 -5.50 25.93
C PRO A 213 18.09 -6.18 25.05
N LEU A 214 17.82 -5.70 23.82
CA LEU A 214 16.72 -6.17 23.00
C LEU A 214 16.79 -7.67 22.71
N LYS A 215 17.97 -8.20 22.35
CA LYS A 215 18.16 -9.65 22.16
C LYS A 215 17.81 -10.47 23.41
N ARG A 216 18.04 -9.93 24.61
CA ARG A 216 17.67 -10.57 25.87
C ARG A 216 16.16 -10.46 26.14
N VAL A 217 15.55 -9.32 25.82
CA VAL A 217 14.10 -9.09 25.97
C VAL A 217 13.29 -9.96 25.01
N LEU A 218 13.84 -10.25 23.83
CA LEU A 218 13.24 -11.18 22.86
C LEU A 218 13.45 -12.66 23.21
N SER A 219 13.96 -12.99 24.41
CA SER A 219 14.01 -14.37 24.89
C SER A 219 12.68 -14.78 25.56
N SER A 220 12.45 -16.08 25.74
CA SER A 220 11.23 -16.66 26.29
C SER A 220 10.77 -16.04 27.63
N LEU A 221 11.69 -15.71 28.53
CA LEU A 221 11.36 -15.00 29.79
C LEU A 221 11.00 -13.53 29.54
N GLY A 222 11.66 -12.89 28.58
CA GLY A 222 11.37 -11.52 28.19
C GLY A 222 10.02 -11.37 27.50
N PHE A 223 9.59 -12.32 26.66
CA PHE A 223 8.24 -12.33 26.10
C PHE A 223 7.15 -12.54 27.16
N LEU A 224 7.38 -13.44 28.13
CA LEU A 224 6.48 -13.60 29.27
C LEU A 224 6.37 -12.28 30.07
N LEU A 225 7.49 -11.62 30.33
CA LEU A 225 7.52 -10.36 31.09
C LEU A 225 6.90 -9.19 30.33
N VAL A 226 7.12 -9.08 29.01
CA VAL A 226 6.49 -8.04 28.19
C VAL A 226 4.99 -8.31 28.04
N GLY A 227 4.58 -9.56 27.80
CA GLY A 227 3.16 -9.93 27.71
C GLY A 227 2.41 -9.74 29.03
N THR A 228 3.02 -10.12 30.16
CA THR A 228 2.44 -9.86 31.49
C THR A 228 2.45 -8.37 31.82
N SER A 229 3.48 -7.63 31.43
CA SER A 229 3.57 -6.17 31.60
C SER A 229 2.48 -5.44 30.81
N SER A 230 2.25 -5.83 29.56
CA SER A 230 1.17 -5.30 28.71
C SER A 230 -0.21 -5.64 29.31
N TYR A 231 -0.43 -6.88 29.74
CA TYR A 231 -1.70 -7.30 30.35
C TYR A 231 -2.01 -6.60 31.69
N LEU A 232 -1.01 -6.45 32.57
CA LEU A 232 -1.17 -5.82 33.89
C LEU A 232 -1.10 -4.28 33.84
N GLY A 233 -0.69 -3.70 32.71
CA GLY A 233 -0.44 -2.27 32.58
C GLY A 233 0.62 -1.74 33.53
N ARG A 234 1.56 -2.60 33.95
CA ARG A 234 2.67 -2.27 34.85
C ARG A 234 3.96 -2.78 34.25
N ASN A 235 4.98 -1.92 34.17
CA ASN A 235 6.28 -2.31 33.69
C ASN A 235 6.94 -3.32 34.64
N LEU A 236 6.87 -4.61 34.29
CA LEU A 236 7.48 -5.71 35.04
C LEU A 236 8.97 -5.90 34.70
N LEU A 237 9.52 -5.15 33.73
CA LEU A 237 10.95 -5.12 33.40
C LEU A 237 11.74 -4.22 34.37
N SER A 238 11.41 -4.28 35.67
CA SER A 238 11.78 -3.33 36.75
C SER A 238 13.28 -3.18 37.06
N LEU A 239 14.17 -3.58 36.15
CA LEU A 239 15.58 -3.17 36.15
C LEU A 239 15.78 -1.76 35.56
N PHE A 240 14.76 -1.16 34.94
CA PHE A 240 14.80 0.21 34.43
C PHE A 240 13.60 1.02 34.91
N SER A 241 13.88 2.21 35.44
CA SER A 241 12.88 3.10 36.02
C SER A 241 12.00 3.70 34.91
N SER A 242 10.71 3.38 34.90
CA SER A 242 9.71 4.12 34.13
C SER A 242 8.69 4.67 35.11
N GLU A 243 8.65 5.99 35.22
CA GLU A 243 7.74 6.69 36.11
C GLU A 243 6.28 6.32 35.83
N GLN A 244 5.52 6.22 36.93
CA GLN A 244 4.12 5.85 36.99
C GLN A 244 3.28 6.73 36.05
N ILE A 245 2.18 6.21 35.48
CA ILE A 245 0.83 6.83 35.47
C ILE A 245 -0.12 6.20 34.43
N LEU A 246 -1.36 6.02 34.91
CA LEU A 246 -2.69 5.92 34.30
C LEU A 246 -2.87 5.68 32.78
N PHE A 247 -3.53 4.56 32.46
CA PHE A 247 -4.05 4.17 31.14
C PHE A 247 -5.20 5.06 30.66
N PHE A 248 -5.16 5.43 29.37
CA PHE A 248 -6.34 5.92 28.64
C PHE A 248 -6.89 4.81 27.74
N PRO A 249 -8.23 4.68 27.54
CA PRO A 249 -8.79 3.50 26.90
C PRO A 249 -8.55 3.51 25.38
N GLN A 250 -7.74 2.57 24.91
CA GLN A 250 -7.45 2.26 23.49
C GLN A 250 -8.73 2.12 22.63
N GLY A 251 -9.88 1.84 23.24
CA GLY A 251 -11.19 1.80 22.59
C GLY A 251 -11.63 3.12 21.93
N ILE A 252 -11.20 4.28 22.45
CA ILE A 252 -11.55 5.59 21.86
C ILE A 252 -10.82 5.80 20.53
N VAL A 253 -9.54 5.43 20.48
CA VAL A 253 -8.72 5.50 19.26
C VAL A 253 -9.25 4.52 18.21
N MET A 254 -9.60 3.30 18.62
CA MET A 254 -10.22 2.30 17.72
C MET A 254 -11.58 2.76 17.18
N SER A 255 -12.37 3.46 18.00
CA SER A 255 -13.64 4.05 17.56
C SER A 255 -13.44 5.11 16.48
N PHE A 256 -12.41 5.95 16.61
CA PHE A 256 -12.08 6.97 15.61
C PHE A 256 -11.73 6.33 14.25
N TYR A 257 -10.85 5.32 14.24
CA TYR A 257 -10.49 4.61 13.01
C TYR A 257 -11.67 3.85 12.39
N GLY A 258 -12.54 3.24 13.22
CA GLY A 258 -13.76 2.58 12.74
C GLY A 258 -14.72 3.55 12.06
N ILE A 259 -14.91 4.74 12.63
CA ILE A 259 -15.74 5.80 12.04
C ILE A 259 -15.15 6.29 10.72
N ALA A 260 -13.84 6.54 10.67
CA ALA A 260 -13.16 6.96 9.44
C ALA A 260 -13.27 5.90 8.33
N GLY A 261 -13.09 4.62 8.66
CA GLY A 261 -13.26 3.49 7.74
C GLY A 261 -14.68 3.40 7.18
N LEU A 262 -15.71 3.60 8.02
CA LEU A 262 -17.11 3.66 7.59
C LEU A 262 -17.36 4.78 6.58
N PHE A 263 -16.80 5.97 6.80
CA PHE A 263 -16.94 7.09 5.87
C PHE A 263 -16.28 6.81 4.51
N PHE A 264 -15.05 6.29 4.50
CA PHE A 264 -14.36 5.94 3.25
C PHE A 264 -15.06 4.81 2.50
N SER A 265 -15.51 3.76 3.20
CA SER A 265 -16.25 2.66 2.60
C SER A 265 -17.60 3.12 2.04
N SER A 266 -18.31 3.99 2.76
CA SER A 266 -19.57 4.59 2.30
C SER A 266 -19.35 5.46 1.07
N TYR A 267 -18.29 6.27 1.06
CA TYR A 267 -17.91 7.09 -0.09
C TYR A 267 -17.61 6.21 -1.32
N LEU A 268 -16.77 5.19 -1.19
CA LEU A 268 -16.45 4.24 -2.27
C LEU A 268 -17.69 3.47 -2.73
N TRP A 269 -18.55 3.05 -1.81
CA TRP A 269 -19.81 2.39 -2.15
C TRP A 269 -20.74 3.32 -2.93
N CYS A 270 -20.83 4.58 -2.54
CA CYS A 270 -21.58 5.61 -3.25
C CYS A 270 -20.99 5.91 -4.62
N THR A 271 -19.66 6.03 -4.76
CA THR A 271 -19.04 6.25 -6.08
C THR A 271 -19.27 5.07 -7.01
N ILE A 272 -19.16 3.83 -6.53
CA ILE A 272 -19.49 2.62 -7.31
C ILE A 272 -20.99 2.56 -7.63
N SER A 273 -21.84 2.85 -6.64
CA SER A 273 -23.31 2.79 -6.79
C SER A 273 -23.86 3.91 -7.67
N TRP A 274 -23.21 5.06 -7.72
CA TRP A 274 -23.60 6.23 -8.51
C TRP A 274 -22.78 6.37 -9.81
N ASN A 275 -21.91 5.42 -10.12
CA ASN A 275 -21.15 5.41 -11.38
C ASN A 275 -22.09 5.13 -12.55
N ILE A 276 -22.72 6.18 -13.06
CA ILE A 276 -23.65 6.16 -14.18
C ILE A 276 -22.88 6.56 -15.43
N GLY A 277 -22.90 5.73 -16.47
CA GLY A 277 -22.31 6.02 -17.77
C GLY A 277 -20.89 5.50 -18.00
N SER A 278 -20.22 4.90 -17.01
CA SER A 278 -18.95 4.20 -17.24
C SER A 278 -19.13 2.92 -18.05
N GLY A 279 -18.08 2.49 -18.73
CA GLY A 279 -18.11 1.32 -19.59
C GLY A 279 -17.00 1.35 -20.63
N TYR A 280 -17.13 0.54 -21.69
CA TYR A 280 -16.15 0.49 -22.77
C TYR A 280 -16.81 0.18 -24.11
N ASP A 281 -16.11 0.55 -25.18
CA ASP A 281 -16.47 0.22 -26.55
C ASP A 281 -15.38 -0.69 -27.10
N ARG A 282 -15.77 -1.87 -27.58
CA ARG A 282 -14.85 -2.83 -28.20
C ARG A 282 -15.25 -3.02 -29.66
N PHE A 283 -14.29 -2.76 -30.55
CA PHE A 283 -14.43 -2.98 -31.98
C PHE A 283 -13.48 -4.11 -32.39
N ASP A 284 -14.03 -5.26 -32.78
CA ASP A 284 -13.26 -6.45 -33.15
C ASP A 284 -13.35 -6.69 -34.66
N ARG A 285 -12.29 -6.33 -35.39
CA ARG A 285 -12.22 -6.51 -36.86
C ARG A 285 -12.11 -7.97 -37.28
N LYS A 286 -11.56 -8.86 -36.45
CA LYS A 286 -11.38 -10.27 -36.82
C LYS A 286 -12.72 -10.99 -36.82
N GLU A 287 -13.52 -10.70 -35.80
CA GLU A 287 -14.85 -11.29 -35.60
C GLU A 287 -15.97 -10.45 -36.27
N GLY A 288 -15.67 -9.23 -36.73
CA GLY A 288 -16.62 -8.34 -37.40
C GLY A 288 -17.72 -7.80 -36.47
N ILE A 289 -17.43 -7.67 -35.17
CA ILE A 289 -18.42 -7.37 -34.12
C ILE A 289 -18.04 -6.09 -33.36
N VAL A 290 -19.06 -5.32 -33.01
CA VAL A 290 -18.97 -4.19 -32.08
C VAL A 290 -19.74 -4.52 -30.82
N CYS A 291 -19.10 -4.30 -29.67
CA CYS A 291 -19.69 -4.45 -28.34
C CYS A 291 -19.62 -3.12 -27.59
N ILE A 292 -20.77 -2.59 -27.20
CA ILE A 292 -20.89 -1.41 -26.34
C ILE A 292 -21.38 -1.87 -24.98
N PHE A 293 -20.59 -1.58 -23.95
CA PHE A 293 -20.96 -1.82 -22.57
C PHE A 293 -21.09 -0.49 -21.83
N ARG A 294 -22.19 -0.30 -21.10
CA ARG A 294 -22.43 0.86 -20.23
C ARG A 294 -23.10 0.45 -18.93
N TRP A 295 -22.73 1.13 -17.84
CA TRP A 295 -23.44 1.11 -16.57
C TRP A 295 -24.58 2.14 -16.60
N GLY A 296 -25.81 1.67 -16.44
CA GLY A 296 -27.02 2.49 -16.37
C GLY A 296 -27.36 2.96 -14.96
N PHE A 297 -28.53 3.62 -14.85
CA PHE A 297 -29.07 4.10 -13.58
C PHE A 297 -29.24 2.96 -12.55
N PRO A 298 -29.17 3.27 -11.23
CA PRO A 298 -29.36 2.29 -10.16
C PRO A 298 -30.67 1.49 -10.32
N GLY A 299 -30.63 0.16 -10.23
CA GLY A 299 -31.79 -0.73 -10.42
C GLY A 299 -31.42 -2.21 -10.58
N LYS A 300 -32.39 -3.10 -10.84
CA LYS A 300 -32.13 -4.55 -11.03
C LYS A 300 -31.36 -4.88 -12.32
N ASN A 301 -31.48 -4.04 -13.36
CA ASN A 301 -30.84 -4.24 -14.67
C ASN A 301 -29.91 -3.06 -15.01
N ARG A 302 -28.80 -2.93 -14.27
CA ARG A 302 -27.84 -1.81 -14.45
C ARG A 302 -26.91 -1.96 -15.65
N ARG A 303 -26.92 -3.10 -16.32
CA ARG A 303 -25.96 -3.41 -17.40
C ARG A 303 -26.64 -3.23 -18.75
N ILE A 304 -26.16 -2.26 -19.51
CA ILE A 304 -26.51 -2.09 -20.92
C ILE A 304 -25.38 -2.73 -21.71
N PHE A 305 -25.68 -3.87 -22.34
CA PHE A 305 -24.75 -4.55 -23.22
C PHE A 305 -25.39 -4.68 -24.59
N LEU A 306 -24.76 -4.03 -25.56
CA LEU A 306 -25.23 -3.92 -26.93
C LEU A 306 -24.20 -4.55 -27.85
N ARG A 307 -24.64 -5.44 -28.73
CA ARG A 307 -23.77 -6.17 -29.66
C ARG A 307 -24.33 -6.09 -31.07
N PHE A 308 -23.51 -5.65 -32.00
CA PHE A 308 -23.88 -5.43 -33.39
C PHE A 308 -22.81 -5.96 -34.33
N LEU A 309 -23.16 -6.19 -35.60
CA LEU A 309 -22.19 -6.52 -36.64
C LEU A 309 -21.63 -5.21 -37.21
N MET A 310 -20.34 -5.18 -37.50
CA MET A 310 -19.68 -3.99 -38.06
C MET A 310 -20.28 -3.58 -39.41
N LYS A 311 -20.82 -4.52 -40.18
CA LYS A 311 -21.47 -4.27 -41.47
C LYS A 311 -22.79 -3.48 -41.35
N ASP A 312 -23.40 -3.45 -40.16
CA ASP A 312 -24.68 -2.80 -39.91
C ASP A 312 -24.49 -1.31 -39.52
N ILE A 313 -23.24 -0.82 -39.47
CA ILE A 313 -22.91 0.57 -39.14
C ILE A 313 -22.92 1.40 -40.43
N GLN A 314 -23.73 2.46 -40.46
CA GLN A 314 -23.90 3.30 -41.66
C GLN A 314 -22.96 4.49 -41.67
N SER A 315 -22.89 5.23 -40.55
CA SER A 315 -22.11 6.46 -40.45
C SER A 315 -21.76 6.77 -38.99
N ILE A 316 -20.74 7.61 -38.81
CA ILE A 316 -20.43 8.25 -37.53
C ILE A 316 -20.95 9.68 -37.60
N ARG A 317 -21.89 10.03 -36.73
CA ARG A 317 -22.51 11.35 -36.67
C ARG A 317 -21.93 12.17 -35.52
N ILE A 318 -21.60 13.44 -35.75
CA ILE A 318 -21.30 14.41 -34.70
C ILE A 318 -22.47 15.37 -34.61
N ASP A 319 -23.02 15.53 -33.40
CA ASP A 319 -24.17 16.39 -33.15
C ASP A 319 -23.85 17.36 -32.00
N VAL A 320 -24.36 18.58 -32.10
CA VAL A 320 -24.14 19.64 -31.12
C VAL A 320 -25.34 19.73 -30.19
N LYS A 321 -25.19 19.26 -28.95
CA LYS A 321 -26.24 19.41 -27.93
C LYS A 321 -26.13 20.76 -27.23
N GLU A 322 -27.16 21.58 -27.40
CA GLU A 322 -27.35 22.82 -26.65
C GLU A 322 -27.87 22.53 -25.24
N GLY A 323 -27.21 23.11 -24.24
CA GLY A 323 -27.50 22.98 -22.81
C GLY A 323 -26.73 24.06 -22.03
N ILE A 324 -26.60 23.92 -20.70
CA ILE A 324 -25.84 24.87 -19.86
C ILE A 324 -24.38 25.01 -20.34
N TYR A 325 -23.84 23.96 -20.95
CA TYR A 325 -22.58 23.98 -21.70
C TYR A 325 -22.80 23.32 -23.07
N THR A 326 -22.41 23.99 -24.15
CA THR A 326 -22.43 23.41 -25.50
C THR A 326 -21.49 22.22 -25.57
N ARG A 327 -22.01 21.02 -25.86
CA ARG A 327 -21.21 19.79 -25.93
C ARG A 327 -21.44 19.10 -27.28
N ARG A 328 -20.34 18.68 -27.91
CA ARG A 328 -20.39 17.83 -29.10
C ARG A 328 -20.46 16.37 -28.67
N VAL A 329 -21.35 15.61 -29.27
CA VAL A 329 -21.54 14.18 -28.97
C VAL A 329 -21.38 13.39 -30.25
N VAL A 330 -20.58 12.33 -30.20
CA VAL A 330 -20.40 11.40 -31.31
C VAL A 330 -21.46 10.31 -31.18
N TYR A 331 -22.15 10.03 -32.27
CA TYR A 331 -23.12 8.95 -32.42
C TYR A 331 -22.66 7.98 -33.50
N MET A 332 -23.07 6.73 -33.34
CA MET A 332 -22.95 5.70 -34.37
C MET A 332 -24.34 5.34 -34.86
N GLU A 333 -24.58 5.50 -36.17
CA GLU A 333 -25.84 5.14 -36.81
C GLU A 333 -25.82 3.69 -37.24
N ILE A 334 -26.83 2.94 -36.79
CA ILE A 334 -26.96 1.50 -37.03
C ILE A 334 -28.25 1.21 -37.78
N ILE A 335 -28.15 0.36 -38.82
CA ILE A 335 -29.28 -0.08 -39.63
C ILE A 335 -30.38 -0.67 -38.74
N GLY A 336 -31.57 -0.08 -38.77
CA GLY A 336 -32.76 -0.57 -38.08
C GLY A 336 -32.78 -0.38 -36.56
N GLN A 337 -31.77 0.28 -35.98
CA GLN A 337 -31.65 0.49 -34.52
C GLN A 337 -31.40 1.95 -34.11
N GLY A 338 -31.09 2.82 -35.07
CA GLY A 338 -30.93 4.27 -34.86
C GLY A 338 -29.56 4.66 -34.30
N ALA A 339 -29.47 5.90 -33.81
CA ALA A 339 -28.22 6.52 -33.35
C ALA A 339 -27.87 6.13 -31.90
N ILE A 340 -26.65 5.62 -31.69
CA ILE A 340 -26.13 5.29 -30.35
C ILE A 340 -25.01 6.26 -29.96
N PRO A 341 -25.12 6.97 -28.82
CA PRO A 341 -24.07 7.88 -28.36
C PRO A 341 -22.83 7.10 -27.92
N LEU A 342 -21.67 7.51 -28.43
CA LEU A 342 -20.36 6.96 -28.09
C LEU A 342 -19.60 7.80 -27.06
N THR A 343 -19.87 9.10 -27.00
CA THR A 343 -19.21 9.99 -26.02
C THR A 343 -19.73 9.71 -24.61
N ARG A 344 -18.81 9.52 -23.65
CA ARG A 344 -19.17 9.30 -22.24
C ARG A 344 -19.49 10.63 -21.55
N ILE A 345 -20.33 10.58 -20.51
CA ILE A 345 -20.80 11.77 -19.77
C ILE A 345 -19.66 12.44 -18.98
N ASP A 346 -18.67 11.65 -18.55
CA ASP A 346 -17.49 12.04 -17.76
C ASP A 346 -16.28 12.46 -18.61
N GLN A 347 -16.35 12.33 -19.94
CA GLN A 347 -15.28 12.73 -20.85
C GLN A 347 -15.34 14.22 -21.13
N ASN A 348 -14.54 15.01 -20.40
CA ASN A 348 -14.28 16.42 -20.67
C ASN A 348 -13.28 16.56 -21.85
N LEU A 349 -13.70 16.17 -23.04
CA LEU A 349 -12.91 16.34 -24.26
C LEU A 349 -13.17 17.72 -24.89
N THR A 350 -12.12 18.33 -25.42
CA THR A 350 -12.24 19.54 -26.24
C THR A 350 -12.94 19.23 -27.56
N PRO A 351 -13.62 20.21 -28.20
CA PRO A 351 -14.30 19.99 -29.48
C PRO A 351 -13.41 19.38 -30.57
N ARG A 352 -12.12 19.73 -30.59
CA ARG A 352 -11.13 19.23 -31.55
C ARG A 352 -10.78 17.76 -31.31
N GLU A 353 -10.64 17.35 -30.05
CA GLU A 353 -10.39 15.95 -29.68
C GLU A 353 -11.59 15.06 -30.05
N ILE A 354 -12.81 15.59 -29.93
CA ILE A 354 -14.04 14.89 -30.30
C ILE A 354 -14.11 14.65 -31.82
N GLU A 355 -13.78 15.67 -32.63
CA GLU A 355 -13.70 15.55 -34.09
C GLU A 355 -12.62 14.55 -34.52
N GLN A 356 -11.43 14.62 -33.92
CA GLN A 356 -10.34 13.70 -34.23
C GLN A 356 -10.73 12.24 -33.92
N LYS A 357 -11.33 12.02 -32.75
CA LYS A 357 -11.78 10.68 -32.33
C LYS A 357 -12.89 10.14 -33.24
N ALA A 358 -13.82 10.99 -33.69
CA ALA A 358 -14.83 10.60 -34.66
C ALA A 358 -14.20 10.24 -36.03
N ALA A 359 -13.20 10.99 -36.47
CA ALA A 359 -12.49 10.74 -37.72
C ALA A 359 -11.69 9.42 -37.70
N GLU A 360 -10.95 9.17 -36.62
CA GLU A 360 -10.23 7.92 -36.43
C GLU A 360 -11.17 6.71 -36.42
N LEU A 361 -12.33 6.85 -35.76
CA LEU A 361 -13.31 5.77 -35.69
C LEU A 361 -13.97 5.51 -37.05
N ALA A 362 -14.36 6.56 -37.78
CA ALA A 362 -14.96 6.42 -39.11
C ALA A 362 -13.98 5.81 -40.11
N TYR A 363 -12.71 6.24 -40.08
CA TYR A 363 -11.64 5.62 -40.85
C TYR A 363 -11.45 4.14 -40.48
N PHE A 364 -11.47 3.83 -39.18
CA PHE A 364 -11.36 2.46 -38.71
C PHE A 364 -12.52 1.56 -39.18
N LEU A 365 -13.74 2.10 -39.22
CA LEU A 365 -14.96 1.38 -39.62
C LEU A 365 -15.22 1.41 -41.13
N ARG A 366 -14.52 2.27 -41.89
CA ARG A 366 -14.75 2.53 -43.33
C ARG A 366 -16.16 3.03 -43.65
N VAL A 367 -16.67 3.92 -42.79
CA VAL A 367 -17.99 4.53 -42.91
C VAL A 367 -17.84 6.06 -43.03
N PRO A 368 -18.76 6.77 -43.68
CA PRO A 368 -18.74 8.23 -43.75
C PRO A 368 -18.93 8.90 -42.38
N ILE A 369 -18.41 10.12 -42.27
CA ILE A 369 -18.67 11.02 -41.14
C ILE A 369 -19.75 12.01 -41.56
N GLU A 370 -20.76 12.18 -40.72
CA GLU A 370 -21.79 13.20 -40.86
C GLU A 370 -21.68 14.21 -39.73
N VAL A 371 -21.73 15.50 -40.03
CA VAL A 371 -21.67 16.59 -39.03
C VAL A 371 -22.93 17.43 -39.20
N PHE A 372 -23.71 17.59 -38.12
CA PHE A 372 -24.96 18.35 -38.11
C PHE A 372 -24.95 19.48 -37.07
#